data_AF-A0A4U9CXQ6-F1
#
_entry.id   AF-A0A4U9CXQ6-F1
#
_cell.length_a   1.000
_cell.length_b   1.000
_cell.length_c   1.000
_cell.angle_alpha   90.00
_cell.angle_beta   90.00
_cell.angle_gamma   90.00
#
_symmetry.space_group_name_H-M   'P 1'
#
loop_
_entity.id
_entity.type
_entity.pdbx_description
1 polymer ?
#
loop_
_entity_poly.entity_id
_entity_poly.type
_entity_poly.pdbx_seq_one_letter_code
_entity_poly.pdbx_strand_id
1 'polypeptide(L)'
;MAQPPSPESRPRVASRSRRLLIAQAILYCLLAVAGAIYLFLALFSVTGFWLPVTRLMLATVLVALAFVENALRCEGGGRQAPPSAGSPEDKPTLLRRLLPESVQVWLRHFHQHLATTLIAAALASAFAIANIADARPVELADAPRPIAVGAFILLCFTLLLLERILSFRPLRGWSHRQQYVGLARLMLSLFLLLTLSLLAAMAFPAPALWGIKLASLTILLVALEYALRALAALAFPLRRAPSPAF
;
A
#
# COMPACT_ATOMS: atom_id res chain seq x y z
N MET A 1 19.63 -47.57 -23.90
CA MET A 1 19.26 -47.47 -22.47
C MET A 1 19.05 -46.01 -22.13
N ALA A 2 17.94 -45.71 -21.46
CA ALA A 2 17.32 -44.39 -21.40
C ALA A 2 18.15 -43.36 -20.61
N GLN A 3 18.22 -42.16 -21.19
CA GLN A 3 18.72 -40.94 -20.57
C GLN A 3 17.74 -40.50 -19.47
N PRO A 4 18.19 -40.14 -18.25
CA PRO A 4 17.28 -39.67 -17.23
C PRO A 4 16.66 -38.33 -17.67
N PRO A 5 15.35 -38.12 -17.50
CA PRO A 5 14.73 -36.84 -17.86
C PRO A 5 15.28 -35.74 -16.94
N SER A 6 15.81 -34.69 -17.56
CA SER A 6 16.21 -33.43 -16.93
C SER A 6 15.10 -32.91 -16.01
N PRO A 7 15.42 -32.37 -14.83
CA PRO A 7 14.41 -31.86 -13.92
C PRO A 7 13.72 -30.66 -14.54
N GLU A 8 12.49 -30.89 -14.98
CA GLU A 8 11.54 -29.87 -15.40
C GLU A 8 11.47 -28.73 -14.38
N SER A 9 11.79 -27.54 -14.88
CA SER A 9 11.54 -26.24 -14.30
C SER A 9 10.06 -26.04 -13.96
N ARG A 10 9.61 -26.51 -12.79
CA ARG A 10 8.30 -26.19 -12.21
C ARG A 10 8.27 -24.75 -11.63
N PRO A 11 7.10 -24.09 -11.60
CA PRO A 11 6.97 -22.64 -11.74
C PRO A 11 7.24 -21.90 -10.42
N ARG A 12 8.43 -21.33 -10.27
CA ARG A 12 8.76 -20.45 -9.11
C ARG A 12 7.87 -19.19 -9.03
N VAL A 13 7.26 -18.79 -10.16
CA VAL A 13 6.39 -17.61 -10.27
C VAL A 13 5.11 -17.74 -9.41
N ALA A 14 4.54 -18.94 -9.29
CA ALA A 14 3.32 -19.19 -8.52
C ALA A 14 3.51 -19.01 -6.99
N SER A 15 4.74 -19.16 -6.49
CA SER A 15 5.04 -19.02 -5.06
C SER A 15 5.15 -17.57 -4.59
N ARG A 16 5.51 -16.64 -5.50
CA ARG A 16 5.71 -15.21 -5.19
C ARG A 16 4.38 -14.46 -5.18
N SER A 17 3.58 -14.62 -6.23
CA SER A 17 2.23 -14.06 -6.30
C SER A 17 1.35 -14.52 -5.14
N ARG A 18 1.47 -15.80 -4.72
CA ARG A 18 0.75 -16.31 -3.53
C ARG A 18 1.13 -15.57 -2.24
N ARG A 19 2.41 -15.25 -2.04
CA ARG A 19 2.85 -14.49 -0.85
C ARG A 19 2.35 -13.06 -0.87
N LEU A 20 2.34 -12.42 -2.04
CA LEU A 20 1.79 -11.07 -2.21
C LEU A 20 0.27 -11.04 -1.99
N LEU A 21 -0.47 -12.06 -2.45
CA LEU A 21 -1.90 -12.20 -2.17
C LEU A 21 -2.18 -12.36 -0.67
N ILE A 22 -1.36 -13.15 0.04
CA ILE A 22 -1.45 -13.27 1.50
C ILE A 22 -1.19 -11.91 2.16
N ALA A 23 -0.14 -11.19 1.73
CA ALA A 23 0.16 -9.87 2.25
C ALA A 23 -0.98 -8.88 1.98
N GLN A 24 -1.58 -8.92 0.79
CA GLN A 24 -2.74 -8.10 0.44
C GLN A 24 -3.94 -8.41 1.34
N ALA A 25 -4.25 -9.69 1.57
CA ALA A 25 -5.33 -10.09 2.47
C ALA A 25 -5.10 -9.59 3.91
N ILE A 26 -3.87 -9.69 4.40
CA ILE A 26 -3.48 -9.16 5.72
C ILE A 26 -3.68 -7.64 5.76
N LEU A 27 -3.26 -6.91 4.71
CA LEU A 27 -3.42 -5.46 4.63
C LEU A 27 -4.89 -5.03 4.58
N TYR A 28 -5.76 -5.75 3.86
CA TYR A 28 -7.20 -5.47 3.90
C TYR A 28 -7.82 -5.74 5.26
N CYS A 29 -7.40 -6.81 5.95
CA CYS A 29 -7.84 -7.09 7.32
C CYS A 29 -7.42 -5.95 8.27
N LEU A 30 -6.16 -5.51 8.19
CA LEU A 30 -5.66 -4.37 8.94
C LEU A 30 -6.41 -3.08 8.61
N LEU A 31 -6.71 -2.84 7.32
CA LEU A 31 -7.48 -1.69 6.88
C LEU A 31 -8.89 -1.68 7.46
N ALA A 32 -9.56 -2.84 7.45
CA ALA A 32 -10.90 -2.99 8.01
C ALA A 32 -10.92 -2.75 9.51
N VAL A 33 -9.97 -3.33 10.26
CA VAL A 33 -9.86 -3.16 11.71
C VAL A 33 -9.51 -1.70 12.06
N ALA A 34 -8.47 -1.12 11.45
CA ALA A 34 -8.09 0.27 11.69
C ALA A 34 -9.19 1.24 11.26
N GLY A 35 -9.91 0.95 10.18
CA GLY A 35 -11.04 1.74 9.69
C GLY A 35 -12.22 1.69 10.64
N ALA A 36 -12.56 0.52 11.20
CA ALA A 36 -13.60 0.38 12.21
C ALA A 36 -13.25 1.16 13.48
N ILE A 37 -12.00 1.07 13.95
CA ILE A 37 -11.54 1.84 15.11
C ILE A 37 -11.61 3.34 14.82
N TYR A 38 -11.15 3.79 13.64
CA TYR A 38 -11.22 5.20 13.25
C TYR A 38 -12.67 5.71 13.20
N LEU A 39 -13.58 4.96 12.57
CA LEU A 39 -15.00 5.32 12.50
C LEU A 39 -15.62 5.41 13.89
N PHE A 40 -15.32 4.45 14.77
CA PHE A 40 -15.76 4.49 16.16
C PHE A 40 -15.25 5.77 16.86
N LEU A 41 -13.95 6.03 16.81
CA LEU A 41 -13.37 7.22 17.44
C LEU A 41 -13.95 8.52 16.87
N ALA A 42 -14.17 8.58 15.55
CA ALA A 42 -14.75 9.74 14.88
C ALA A 42 -16.23 9.95 15.23
N LEU A 43 -17.04 8.88 15.25
CA LEU A 43 -18.48 8.94 15.56
C LEU A 43 -18.72 9.38 17.00
N PHE A 44 -17.94 8.86 17.93
CA PHE A 44 -18.07 9.21 19.35
C PHE A 44 -17.28 10.47 19.73
N SER A 45 -16.68 11.16 18.75
CA SER A 45 -15.86 12.36 18.94
C SER A 45 -14.81 12.20 20.04
N VAL A 46 -14.26 10.99 20.17
CA VAL A 46 -13.29 10.66 21.21
C VAL A 46 -12.04 11.51 20.96
N THR A 47 -11.78 12.42 21.89
CA THR A 47 -10.58 13.25 21.90
C THR A 47 -9.37 12.45 22.37
N GLY A 48 -8.18 12.95 22.08
CA GLY A 48 -6.94 12.35 22.56
C GLY A 48 -6.10 11.66 21.49
N PHE A 49 -5.16 10.84 21.95
CA PHE A 49 -4.01 10.38 21.16
C PHE A 49 -4.37 9.34 20.08
N TRP A 50 -5.52 8.68 20.20
CA TRP A 50 -5.90 7.53 19.37
C TRP A 50 -6.37 7.91 17.96
N LEU A 51 -7.00 9.07 17.81
CA LEU A 51 -7.47 9.52 16.52
C LEU A 51 -6.29 9.83 15.56
N PRO A 52 -5.23 10.55 15.99
CA PRO A 52 -4.03 10.71 15.18
C PRO A 52 -3.31 9.40 14.84
N VAL A 53 -3.22 8.48 15.81
CA VAL A 53 -2.59 7.16 15.65
C VAL A 53 -3.30 6.35 14.58
N THR A 54 -4.64 6.26 14.64
CA THR A 54 -5.44 5.46 13.70
C THR A 54 -5.42 6.04 12.29
N ARG A 55 -5.46 7.37 12.14
CA ARG A 55 -5.27 8.04 10.83
C ARG A 55 -3.90 7.73 10.22
N LEU A 56 -2.83 7.75 11.02
CA LEU A 56 -1.49 7.40 10.54
C LEU A 56 -1.43 5.92 10.11
N MET A 57 -2.02 5.02 10.89
CA MET A 57 -2.12 3.60 10.54
C MET A 57 -2.87 3.39 9.22
N LEU A 58 -4.01 4.06 9.04
CA LEU A 58 -4.80 4.00 7.80
C LEU A 58 -4.00 4.49 6.59
N ALA A 59 -3.34 5.65 6.70
CA ALA A 59 -2.51 6.18 5.62
C ALA A 59 -1.37 5.21 5.25
N THR A 60 -0.72 4.64 6.26
CA THR A 60 0.38 3.67 6.13
C THR A 60 -0.09 2.40 5.42
N VAL A 61 -1.23 1.82 5.84
CA VAL A 61 -1.81 0.61 5.25
C VAL A 61 -2.28 0.87 3.80
N LEU A 62 -2.87 2.02 3.51
CA LEU A 62 -3.31 2.39 2.16
C LEU A 62 -2.14 2.51 1.19
N VAL A 63 -1.03 3.14 1.60
CA VAL A 63 0.19 3.21 0.78
C VAL A 63 0.79 1.81 0.57
N ALA A 64 0.82 0.97 1.60
CA ALA A 64 1.29 -0.40 1.47
C ALA A 64 0.41 -1.23 0.52
N LEU A 65 -0.91 -1.05 0.57
CA LEU A 65 -1.87 -1.68 -0.34
C LEU A 65 -1.65 -1.23 -1.79
N ALA A 66 -1.54 0.08 -2.02
CA ALA A 66 -1.25 0.63 -3.34
C ALA A 66 0.03 0.03 -3.94
N PHE A 67 1.06 -0.12 -3.10
CA PHE A 67 2.30 -0.76 -3.51
C PHE A 67 2.13 -2.25 -3.82
N VAL A 68 1.52 -3.05 -2.93
CA VAL A 68 1.33 -4.49 -3.13
C VAL A 68 0.46 -4.77 -4.36
N GLU A 69 -0.59 -3.98 -4.60
CA GLU A 69 -1.41 -4.08 -5.80
C GLU A 69 -0.61 -3.78 -7.07
N ASN A 70 0.19 -2.70 -7.06
CA ASN A 70 1.06 -2.37 -8.18
C ASN A 70 2.07 -3.50 -8.46
N ALA A 71 2.55 -4.13 -7.40
CA ALA A 71 3.53 -5.20 -7.48
C ALA A 71 2.93 -6.53 -7.98
N LEU A 72 1.73 -6.89 -7.51
CA LEU A 72 0.95 -8.01 -8.04
C LEU A 72 0.65 -7.84 -9.53
N ARG A 73 0.43 -6.61 -9.99
CA ARG A 73 0.25 -6.28 -11.42
C ARG A 73 1.53 -6.51 -12.21
N CYS A 74 2.68 -6.04 -11.74
CA CYS A 74 3.97 -6.26 -12.40
C CYS A 74 4.32 -7.77 -12.47
N GLU A 75 3.97 -8.55 -11.45
CA GLU A 75 4.19 -10.01 -11.45
C GLU A 75 3.13 -10.80 -12.26
N GLY A 76 1.93 -10.24 -12.43
CA GLY A 76 0.84 -10.79 -13.23
C GLY A 76 0.84 -10.37 -14.71
N GLY A 77 1.79 -9.54 -15.13
CA GLY A 77 1.87 -8.89 -16.45
C GLY A 77 2.04 -9.81 -17.68
N GLY A 78 2.01 -11.13 -17.51
CA GLY A 78 1.93 -12.11 -18.61
C GLY A 78 0.58 -12.82 -18.72
N ARG A 79 -0.42 -12.49 -17.89
CA ARG A 79 -1.68 -13.26 -17.81
C ARG A 79 -2.95 -12.43 -17.89
N GLN A 80 -2.90 -11.31 -18.60
CA GLN A 80 -4.09 -10.80 -19.27
C GLN A 80 -4.00 -11.27 -20.72
N ALA A 81 -4.48 -12.50 -20.96
CA ALA A 81 -4.98 -12.81 -22.28
C ALA A 81 -5.99 -11.68 -22.62
N PRO A 82 -5.90 -11.05 -23.81
CA PRO A 82 -6.95 -10.15 -24.25
C PRO A 82 -8.28 -10.88 -24.06
N PRO A 83 -9.37 -10.21 -23.65
CA PRO A 83 -10.66 -10.88 -23.54
C PRO A 83 -10.90 -11.62 -24.84
N SER A 84 -10.99 -12.96 -24.78
CA SER A 84 -11.26 -13.76 -25.96
C SER A 84 -12.46 -13.14 -26.65
N ALA A 85 -12.27 -12.79 -27.92
CA ALA A 85 -13.34 -12.31 -28.78
C ALA A 85 -14.42 -13.40 -28.82
N GLY A 86 -15.44 -13.29 -27.97
CA GLY A 86 -16.48 -14.33 -27.89
C GLY A 86 -17.24 -14.48 -26.58
N SER A 87 -17.29 -13.48 -25.67
CA SER A 87 -18.29 -13.52 -24.59
C SER A 87 -19.58 -12.82 -25.04
N PRO A 88 -20.74 -13.50 -25.08
CA PRO A 88 -21.98 -12.97 -25.65
C PRO A 88 -22.80 -12.08 -24.69
N GLU A 89 -22.21 -11.56 -23.62
CA GLU A 89 -22.90 -10.71 -22.64
C GLU A 89 -22.23 -9.35 -22.49
N ASP A 90 -22.35 -8.50 -23.51
CA ASP A 90 -21.94 -7.11 -23.39
C ASP A 90 -22.94 -6.24 -24.15
N LYS A 91 -24.14 -6.05 -23.58
CA LYS A 91 -25.11 -5.06 -24.08
C LYS A 91 -24.40 -3.70 -24.11
N PRO A 92 -24.24 -3.06 -25.29
CA PRO A 92 -23.49 -1.83 -25.37
C PRO A 92 -24.28 -0.72 -24.68
N THR A 93 -23.81 -0.29 -23.52
CA THR A 93 -24.29 0.92 -22.84
C THR A 93 -24.11 2.12 -23.78
N LEU A 94 -25.07 3.06 -23.76
CA LEU A 94 -25.10 4.23 -24.66
C LEU A 94 -23.79 5.04 -24.65
N LEU A 95 -23.06 5.04 -23.53
CA LEU A 95 -21.72 5.62 -23.37
C LEU A 95 -20.66 5.01 -24.32
N ARG A 96 -20.80 3.72 -24.67
CA ARG A 96 -19.87 2.98 -25.55
C ARG A 96 -20.01 3.36 -27.03
N ARG A 97 -21.10 4.03 -27.42
CA ARG A 97 -21.30 4.55 -28.79
C ARG A 97 -20.76 5.97 -28.99
N LEU A 98 -20.56 6.73 -27.91
CA LEU A 98 -20.18 8.15 -27.97
C LEU A 98 -18.68 8.40 -27.78
N LEU A 99 -17.96 7.46 -27.16
CA LEU A 99 -16.53 7.61 -26.87
C LEU A 99 -15.66 6.98 -27.97
N PRO A 100 -14.61 7.68 -28.47
CA PRO A 100 -13.61 7.09 -29.36
C PRO A 100 -12.97 5.83 -28.74
N GLU A 101 -12.65 4.82 -29.55
CA GLU A 101 -12.06 3.57 -29.05
C GLU A 101 -10.75 3.80 -28.27
N SER A 102 -9.95 4.79 -28.67
CA SER A 102 -8.75 5.20 -27.93
C SER A 102 -9.05 5.64 -26.50
N VAL A 103 -10.16 6.37 -26.30
CA VAL A 103 -10.61 6.80 -24.97
C VAL A 103 -11.17 5.62 -24.19
N GLN A 104 -11.85 4.66 -24.83
CA GLN A 104 -12.36 3.47 -24.14
C GLN A 104 -11.23 2.55 -23.67
N VAL A 105 -10.21 2.33 -24.50
CA VAL A 105 -9.01 1.56 -24.13
C VAL A 105 -8.25 2.28 -23.02
N TRP A 106 -8.13 3.61 -23.10
CA TRP A 106 -7.52 4.42 -22.04
C TRP A 106 -8.32 4.38 -20.73
N LEU A 107 -9.66 4.47 -20.78
CA LEU A 107 -10.52 4.43 -19.60
C LEU A 107 -10.48 3.04 -18.94
N ARG A 108 -10.49 1.98 -19.75
CA ARG A 108 -10.34 0.61 -19.28
C ARG A 108 -8.98 0.40 -18.65
N HIS A 109 -7.92 0.96 -19.26
CA HIS A 109 -6.58 0.95 -18.70
C HIS A 109 -6.50 1.74 -17.37
N PHE A 110 -7.10 2.93 -17.30
CA PHE A 110 -7.17 3.74 -16.09
C PHE A 110 -7.90 3.01 -14.97
N HIS A 111 -9.08 2.46 -15.25
CA HIS A 111 -9.89 1.72 -14.28
C HIS A 111 -9.19 0.45 -13.80
N GLN A 112 -8.54 -0.29 -14.70
CA GLN A 112 -7.86 -1.54 -14.36
C GLN A 112 -6.49 -1.35 -13.71
N HIS A 113 -5.77 -0.25 -13.98
CA HIS A 113 -4.35 -0.13 -13.60
C HIS A 113 -3.99 1.07 -12.74
N LEU A 114 -4.83 2.11 -12.66
CA LEU A 114 -4.46 3.38 -12.01
C LEU A 114 -5.49 3.87 -10.99
N ALA A 115 -6.76 3.48 -11.12
CA ALA A 115 -7.82 3.94 -10.23
C ALA A 115 -7.54 3.57 -8.76
N THR A 116 -7.19 2.31 -8.47
CA THR A 116 -7.00 1.89 -7.06
C THR A 116 -5.78 2.53 -6.41
N THR A 117 -4.68 2.71 -7.16
CA THR A 117 -3.46 3.34 -6.65
C THR A 117 -3.66 4.84 -6.41
N LEU A 118 -4.37 5.52 -7.31
CA LEU A 118 -4.76 6.92 -7.13
C LEU A 118 -5.74 7.11 -5.97
N ILE A 119 -6.76 6.25 -5.86
CA ILE A 119 -7.73 6.30 -4.76
C ILE A 119 -7.03 6.05 -3.42
N ALA A 120 -6.18 5.03 -3.32
CA ALA A 120 -5.43 4.73 -2.11
C ALA A 120 -4.46 5.86 -1.74
N ALA A 121 -3.75 6.46 -2.71
CA ALA A 121 -2.86 7.60 -2.49
C ALA A 121 -3.63 8.87 -2.07
N ALA A 122 -4.80 9.11 -2.64
CA ALA A 122 -5.67 10.24 -2.29
C ALA A 122 -6.21 10.08 -0.87
N LEU A 123 -6.72 8.90 -0.51
CA LEU A 123 -7.19 8.59 0.85
C LEU A 123 -6.05 8.68 1.87
N ALA A 124 -4.88 8.13 1.56
CA ALA A 124 -3.71 8.23 2.43
C ALA A 124 -3.29 9.69 2.65
N SER A 125 -3.28 10.49 1.59
CA SER A 125 -3.01 11.92 1.66
C SER A 125 -4.04 12.65 2.52
N ALA A 126 -5.34 12.33 2.37
CA ALA A 126 -6.40 12.94 3.17
C ALA A 126 -6.23 12.65 4.67
N PHE A 127 -5.93 11.41 5.05
CA PHE A 127 -5.67 11.06 6.45
C PHE A 127 -4.39 11.71 7.00
N ALA A 128 -3.33 11.77 6.19
CA ALA A 128 -2.08 12.41 6.58
C ALA A 128 -2.24 13.94 6.77
N ILE A 129 -2.94 14.61 5.86
CA ILE A 129 -3.26 16.04 5.97
C ILE A 129 -4.14 16.29 7.19
N ALA A 130 -5.16 15.46 7.42
CA ALA A 130 -6.01 15.57 8.60
C ALA A 130 -5.20 15.45 9.91
N ASN A 131 -4.16 14.62 9.96
CA ASN A 131 -3.24 14.54 11.10
C ASN A 131 -2.37 15.78 11.27
N ILE A 132 -1.84 16.32 10.18
CA ILE A 132 -0.99 17.52 10.22
C ILE A 132 -1.80 18.73 10.68
N ALA A 133 -3.00 18.88 10.13
CA ALA A 133 -3.95 19.95 10.44
C ALA A 133 -4.62 19.79 11.81
N ASP A 134 -4.50 18.63 12.47
CA ASP A 134 -5.08 18.42 13.79
C ASP A 134 -4.37 19.31 14.83
N ALA A 135 -5.11 20.27 15.35
CA ALA A 135 -4.65 21.22 16.37
C ALA A 135 -5.29 20.95 17.74
N ARG A 136 -5.98 19.81 17.91
CA ARG A 136 -6.64 19.49 19.16
C ARG A 136 -5.61 19.35 20.29
N PRO A 137 -5.86 19.97 21.46
CA PRO A 137 -5.02 19.77 22.63
C PRO A 137 -5.16 18.31 23.10
N VAL A 138 -4.08 17.76 23.64
CA VAL A 138 -4.08 16.43 24.26
C VAL A 138 -3.67 16.57 25.71
N GLU A 139 -4.51 16.03 26.59
CA GLU A 139 -4.27 16.02 28.02
C GLU A 139 -3.54 14.74 28.45
N LEU A 140 -2.92 14.78 29.62
CA LEU A 140 -2.23 13.62 30.18
C LEU A 140 -3.19 12.46 30.50
N ALA A 141 -4.47 12.77 30.73
CA ALA A 141 -5.53 11.77 30.95
C ALA A 141 -5.75 10.87 29.72
N ASP A 142 -5.40 11.36 28.52
CA ASP A 142 -5.52 10.65 27.25
C ASP A 142 -4.25 9.84 26.90
N ALA A 143 -3.30 9.71 27.84
CA ALA A 143 -2.05 9.00 27.61
C ALA A 143 -2.30 7.53 27.22
N PRO A 144 -1.55 7.01 26.23
CA PRO A 144 -1.75 5.66 25.72
C PRO A 144 -1.40 4.62 26.79
N ARG A 145 -2.25 3.62 27.02
CA ARG A 145 -1.91 2.54 27.97
C ARG A 145 -0.63 1.80 27.55
N PRO A 146 0.22 1.36 28.49
CA PRO A 146 1.49 0.71 28.15
C PRO A 146 1.32 -0.58 27.31
N ILE A 147 0.18 -1.27 27.48
CA ILE A 147 -0.21 -2.43 26.66
C ILE A 147 -0.27 -2.06 25.16
N ALA A 148 -0.75 -0.87 24.83
CA ALA A 148 -0.80 -0.40 23.45
C ALA A 148 0.61 -0.24 22.87
N VAL A 149 1.52 0.37 23.63
CA VAL A 149 2.92 0.53 23.24
C VAL A 149 3.56 -0.84 22.98
N GLY A 150 3.30 -1.82 23.85
CA GLY A 150 3.75 -3.20 23.65
C GLY A 150 3.26 -3.83 22.35
N ALA A 151 2.01 -3.57 21.96
CA ALA A 151 1.47 -4.06 20.69
C ALA A 151 2.20 -3.46 19.47
N PHE A 152 2.53 -2.16 19.51
CA PHE A 152 3.32 -1.53 18.46
C PHE A 152 4.77 -2.02 18.41
N ILE A 153 5.39 -2.31 19.55
CA ILE A 153 6.72 -2.94 19.60
C ILE A 153 6.69 -4.31 18.91
N LEU A 154 5.67 -5.14 19.18
CA LEU A 154 5.50 -6.43 18.51
C LEU A 154 5.30 -6.27 17.00
N LEU A 155 4.58 -5.23 16.57
CA LEU A 155 4.40 -4.92 15.16
C LEU A 155 5.73 -4.51 14.49
N CYS A 156 6.51 -3.64 15.13
CA CYS A 156 7.85 -3.27 14.69
C CYS A 156 8.78 -4.49 14.58
N PHE A 157 8.74 -5.37 15.57
CA PHE A 157 9.53 -6.60 15.58
C PHE A 157 9.12 -7.52 14.41
N THR A 158 7.84 -7.66 14.15
CA THR A 158 7.32 -8.43 13.01
C THR A 158 7.81 -7.85 11.68
N LEU A 159 7.81 -6.52 11.54
CA LEU A 159 8.34 -5.83 10.36
C LEU A 159 9.84 -5.99 10.20
N LEU A 160 10.61 -5.96 11.29
CA LEU A 160 12.05 -6.27 11.29
C LEU A 160 12.32 -7.69 10.82
N LEU A 161 11.54 -8.67 11.30
CA LEU A 161 11.65 -10.05 10.83
C LEU A 161 11.34 -10.15 9.34
N LEU A 162 10.31 -9.44 8.87
CA LEU A 162 9.93 -9.42 7.46
C LEU A 162 11.04 -8.78 6.60
N GLU A 163 11.58 -7.63 7.01
CA GLU A 163 12.71 -6.98 6.34
C GLU A 163 13.92 -7.92 6.27
N ARG A 164 14.25 -8.57 7.39
CA ARG A 164 15.34 -9.55 7.48
C ARG A 164 15.14 -10.69 6.48
N ILE A 165 13.94 -11.29 6.44
CA ILE A 165 13.63 -12.38 5.49
C ILE A 165 13.76 -11.91 4.04
N LEU A 166 13.31 -10.69 3.72
CA LEU A 166 13.39 -10.09 2.38
C LEU A 166 14.84 -9.72 1.99
N SER A 167 15.65 -9.29 2.94
CA SER A 167 17.06 -8.87 2.75
C SER A 167 18.01 -10.07 2.57
N PHE A 168 17.83 -11.15 3.34
CA PHE A 168 18.77 -12.29 3.34
C PHE A 168 18.64 -13.24 2.14
N ARG A 169 17.45 -13.39 1.54
CA ARG A 169 17.28 -14.29 0.38
C ARG A 169 17.16 -13.50 -0.94
N PRO A 170 18.25 -13.39 -1.73
CA PRO A 170 18.14 -12.92 -3.11
C PRO A 170 17.31 -13.90 -3.93
N LEU A 171 16.03 -13.58 -4.08
CA LEU A 171 15.16 -14.23 -5.07
C LEU A 171 15.64 -13.79 -6.46
N ARG A 172 16.50 -14.62 -7.08
CA ARG A 172 17.01 -14.42 -8.44
C ARG A 172 15.86 -14.02 -9.39
N GLY A 173 16.03 -12.91 -10.11
CA GLY A 173 15.07 -12.40 -11.09
C GLY A 173 13.94 -11.49 -10.58
N TRP A 174 14.01 -10.95 -9.35
CA TRP A 174 13.02 -9.96 -8.87
C TRP A 174 13.51 -8.53 -9.11
N SER A 175 13.12 -7.92 -10.23
CA SER A 175 13.57 -6.57 -10.63
C SER A 175 13.14 -5.46 -9.65
N HIS A 176 12.05 -5.65 -8.90
CA HIS A 176 11.49 -4.64 -8.00
C HIS A 176 11.92 -4.82 -6.52
N ARG A 177 12.81 -5.77 -6.21
CA ARG A 177 13.20 -6.12 -4.82
C ARG A 177 13.68 -4.92 -3.99
N GLN A 178 14.46 -4.01 -4.59
CA GLN A 178 14.94 -2.82 -3.88
C GLN A 178 13.79 -1.92 -3.40
N GLN A 179 12.70 -1.83 -4.17
CA GLN A 179 11.53 -1.04 -3.80
C GLN A 179 10.77 -1.70 -2.63
N TYR A 180 10.67 -3.03 -2.61
CA TYR A 180 10.04 -3.75 -1.49
C TYR A 180 10.83 -3.62 -0.19
N VAL A 181 12.15 -3.72 -0.25
CA VAL A 181 13.01 -3.52 0.94
C VAL A 181 12.93 -2.07 1.40
N GLY A 182 12.94 -1.11 0.47
CA GLY A 182 12.75 0.31 0.77
C GLY A 182 11.41 0.58 1.47
N LEU A 183 10.31 0.00 0.97
CA LEU A 183 9.00 0.15 1.59
C LEU A 183 8.92 -0.54 2.95
N ALA A 184 9.48 -1.73 3.11
CA ALA A 184 9.54 -2.41 4.41
C ALA A 184 10.30 -1.57 5.45
N ARG A 185 11.43 -0.95 5.05
CA ARG A 185 12.20 -0.03 5.91
C ARG A 185 11.43 1.24 6.24
N LEU A 186 10.69 1.79 5.28
CA LEU A 186 9.83 2.95 5.49
C LEU A 186 8.69 2.65 6.47
N MET A 187 7.99 1.52 6.28
CA MET A 187 6.97 1.07 7.21
C MET A 187 7.57 0.89 8.61
N LEU A 188 8.72 0.23 8.71
CA LEU A 188 9.41 0.03 9.97
C LEU A 188 9.78 1.36 10.64
N SER A 189 10.34 2.33 9.91
CA SER A 189 10.71 3.62 10.47
C SER A 189 9.48 4.41 10.95
N LEU A 190 8.37 4.34 10.20
CA LEU A 190 7.09 4.93 10.61
C LEU A 190 6.54 4.31 11.89
N PHE A 191 6.52 2.97 12.00
CA PHE A 191 6.02 2.30 13.19
C PHE A 191 6.94 2.49 14.39
N LEU A 192 8.26 2.55 14.20
CA LEU A 192 9.20 2.90 15.26
C LEU A 192 8.98 4.33 15.75
N LEU A 193 8.83 5.29 14.83
CA LEU A 193 8.54 6.68 15.18
C LEU A 193 7.21 6.81 15.92
N LEU A 194 6.18 6.08 15.49
CA LEU A 194 4.89 6.00 16.17
C LEU A 194 5.02 5.39 17.58
N THR A 195 5.80 4.32 17.72
CA THR A 195 6.04 3.66 19.01
C THR A 195 6.77 4.60 19.98
N LEU A 196 7.81 5.29 19.49
CA LEU A 196 8.55 6.29 20.27
C LEU A 196 7.65 7.46 20.66
N SER A 197 6.77 7.90 19.75
CA SER A 197 5.78 8.94 20.04
C SER A 197 4.80 8.50 21.13
N LEU A 198 4.27 7.27 21.05
CA LEU A 198 3.39 6.72 22.08
C LEU A 198 4.09 6.58 23.44
N LEU A 199 5.35 6.16 23.44
CA LEU A 199 6.14 6.06 24.66
C LEU A 199 6.41 7.45 25.26
N ALA A 200 6.76 8.43 24.43
CA ALA A 200 6.95 9.81 24.86
C ALA A 200 5.64 10.42 25.39
N ALA A 201 4.49 10.04 24.84
CA ALA A 201 3.18 10.55 25.26
C ALA A 201 2.83 10.21 26.71
N MET A 202 3.45 9.17 27.28
CA MET A 202 3.29 8.80 28.69
C MET A 202 3.88 9.84 29.65
N ALA A 203 4.89 10.60 29.21
CA ALA A 203 5.52 11.65 30.01
C ALA A 203 5.18 13.05 29.48
N PHE A 204 5.12 13.21 28.16
CA PHE A 204 4.94 14.49 27.48
C PHE A 204 4.03 14.33 26.23
N PRO A 205 2.70 14.43 26.39
CA PRO A 205 1.74 14.18 25.30
C PRO A 205 1.82 15.22 24.17
N ALA A 206 2.04 16.49 24.50
CA ALA A 206 2.14 17.57 23.52
C ALA A 206 3.32 17.40 22.53
N PRO A 207 4.58 17.19 22.98
CA PRO A 207 5.69 16.94 22.05
C PRO A 207 5.56 15.59 21.33
N ALA A 208 4.93 14.58 21.94
CA ALA A 208 4.72 13.29 21.31
C ALA A 208 3.85 13.38 20.03
N LEU A 209 2.88 14.30 19.98
CA LEU A 209 2.09 14.54 18.77
C LEU A 209 2.93 15.02 17.59
N TRP A 210 4.02 15.75 17.83
CA TRP A 210 4.92 16.18 16.76
C TRP A 210 5.59 14.99 16.07
N GLY A 211 5.88 13.92 16.80
CA GLY A 211 6.37 12.66 16.22
C GLY A 211 5.34 12.03 15.28
N ILE A 212 4.06 12.02 15.66
CA ILE A 212 2.96 11.55 14.79
C ILE A 212 2.79 12.44 13.57
N LYS A 213 2.89 13.77 13.74
CA LYS A 213 2.82 14.72 12.61
C LYS A 213 3.98 14.53 11.65
N LEU A 214 5.19 14.28 12.16
CA LEU A 214 6.38 14.01 11.35
C LEU A 214 6.23 12.70 10.57
N ALA A 215 5.72 11.64 11.21
CA ALA A 215 5.37 10.39 10.53
C ALA A 215 4.26 10.58 9.48
N SER A 216 3.29 11.45 9.76
CA SER A 216 2.21 11.77 8.81
C SER A 216 2.74 12.58 7.62
N LEU A 217 3.73 13.45 7.83
CA LEU A 217 4.40 14.17 6.76
C LEU A 217 5.20 13.24 5.85
N THR A 218 5.94 12.28 6.42
CA THR A 218 6.71 11.32 5.60
C THR A 218 5.80 10.42 4.77
N ILE A 219 4.69 9.92 5.33
CA ILE A 219 3.72 9.15 4.54
C ILE A 219 3.03 9.99 3.47
N LEU A 220 2.77 11.28 3.72
CA LEU A 220 2.21 12.20 2.73
C LEU A 220 3.17 12.37 1.54
N LEU A 221 4.47 12.56 1.79
CA LEU A 221 5.48 12.66 0.74
C LEU A 221 5.52 11.40 -0.13
N VAL A 222 5.46 10.22 0.50
CA VAL A 222 5.43 8.94 -0.22
C VAL A 222 4.14 8.79 -1.03
N ALA A 223 2.98 9.12 -0.45
CA ALA A 223 1.70 9.07 -1.16
C ALA A 223 1.69 10.01 -2.37
N LEU A 224 2.25 11.22 -2.21
CA LEU A 224 2.38 12.19 -3.30
C LEU A 224 3.33 11.69 -4.39
N GLU A 225 4.46 11.07 -4.03
CA GLU A 225 5.37 10.46 -4.99
C GLU A 225 4.66 9.36 -5.80
N TYR A 226 3.89 8.48 -5.15
CA TYR A 226 3.10 7.47 -5.85
C TYR A 226 2.01 8.07 -6.74
N ALA A 227 1.32 9.12 -6.28
CA ALA A 227 0.34 9.83 -7.09
C ALA A 227 0.97 10.50 -8.32
N LEU A 228 2.12 11.15 -8.16
CA LEU A 228 2.87 11.76 -9.26
C LEU A 228 3.35 10.71 -10.26
N ARG A 229 3.86 9.56 -9.79
CA ARG A 229 4.23 8.44 -10.68
C ARG A 229 3.03 7.89 -11.43
N ALA A 230 1.87 7.77 -10.78
CA ALA A 230 0.62 7.35 -11.41
C ALA A 230 0.14 8.36 -12.47
N LEU A 231 0.18 9.66 -12.17
CA LEU A 231 -0.17 10.73 -13.10
C LEU A 231 0.82 10.82 -14.27
N ALA A 232 2.12 10.61 -14.03
CA ALA A 232 3.12 10.56 -15.09
C ALA A 232 2.89 9.37 -16.04
N ALA A 233 2.51 8.20 -15.50
CA ALA A 233 2.13 7.04 -16.31
C ALA A 233 0.86 7.28 -17.14
N LEU A 234 -0.03 8.17 -16.69
CA LEU A 234 -1.21 8.62 -17.44
C LEU A 234 -0.86 9.58 -18.58
N ALA A 235 0.07 10.50 -18.33
CA ALA A 235 0.50 11.49 -19.30
C ALA A 235 1.36 10.90 -20.43
N PHE A 236 2.13 9.86 -20.12
CA PHE A 236 3.02 9.19 -21.08
C PHE A 236 2.74 7.68 -21.12
N PRO A 237 1.71 7.21 -21.86
CA PRO A 237 1.55 5.78 -22.09
C PRO A 237 2.82 5.26 -22.76
N LEU A 238 3.49 4.27 -22.13
CA LEU A 238 4.74 3.71 -22.63
C LEU A 238 4.60 3.39 -24.13
N ARG A 239 5.43 4.03 -24.95
CA ARG A 239 5.67 3.64 -26.34
C ARG A 239 6.04 2.16 -26.29
N ARG A 240 5.19 1.28 -26.86
CA ARG A 240 5.50 -0.15 -27.00
C ARG A 240 6.93 -0.24 -27.51
N ALA A 241 7.83 -0.80 -26.70
CA ALA A 241 9.16 -1.15 -27.19
C ALA A 241 8.94 -2.01 -28.45
N PRO A 242 9.63 -1.72 -29.57
CA PRO A 242 9.54 -2.58 -30.74
C PRO A 242 9.93 -3.98 -30.28
N SER A 243 9.07 -4.96 -30.59
CA SER A 243 9.40 -6.37 -30.47
C SER A 243 10.79 -6.57 -31.08
N PRO A 244 11.72 -7.29 -30.43
CA PRO A 244 12.99 -7.60 -31.06
C PRO A 244 12.69 -8.26 -32.40
N ALA A 245 13.14 -7.61 -33.49
CA ALA A 245 13.22 -8.29 -34.77
C ALA A 245 14.19 -9.45 -34.58
N PHE A 246 13.72 -10.63 -34.99
CA PHE A 246 14.33 -11.96 -34.97
C PHE A 246 15.86 -12.00 -34.89
#